data_AF-A0A7X8Y7U4-F1
#
_entry.id   AF-A0A7X8Y7U4-F1
#
_cell.length_a   1.000
_cell.length_b   1.000
_cell.length_c   1.000
_cell.angle_alpha   90.00
_cell.angle_beta   90.00
_cell.angle_gamma   90.00
#
_symmetry.space_group_name_H-M   'P 1'
#
loop_
_entity.id
_entity.type
_entity.pdbx_description
1 polymer ?
#
loop_
_entity_poly.entity_id
_entity_poly.type
_entity_poly.pdbx_seq_one_letter_code
_entity_poly.pdbx_strand_id
1 'polypeptide(L)'
;MARGGKRTGAGRPRGAATKRTREIADKASSEGLTPLEVMLTAMREHAKQKDWDAAASIAKDAAPYMHAKLASVQHSGPKGGPIQTVDLTNVSDDQLAALEAIFGPLAGSGDDDAGDPGGEGKESR
;
A
#
# COMPACT_ATOMS: atom_id res chain seq x y z
N MET A 1 42.88 7.66 -25.51
CA MET A 1 42.74 8.17 -24.12
C MET A 1 41.95 7.15 -23.30
N ALA A 2 42.55 6.51 -22.30
CA ALA A 2 41.88 5.48 -21.50
C ALA A 2 40.94 6.11 -20.46
N ARG A 3 39.65 5.72 -20.47
CA ARG A 3 38.64 6.20 -19.51
C ARG A 3 38.85 5.50 -18.15
N GLY A 4 38.76 6.25 -17.06
CA GLY A 4 39.05 5.78 -15.70
C GLY A 4 38.24 4.55 -15.30
N GLY A 5 38.92 3.42 -15.06
CA GLY A 5 38.33 2.19 -14.58
C GLY A 5 37.94 2.23 -13.10
N LYS A 6 37.20 1.20 -12.66
CA LYS A 6 36.77 1.01 -11.28
C LYS A 6 37.98 0.88 -10.35
N ARG A 7 38.16 1.89 -9.50
CA ARG A 7 39.14 1.90 -8.41
C ARG A 7 38.50 1.29 -7.17
N THR A 8 39.29 0.70 -6.27
CA THR A 8 38.84 0.41 -4.91
C THR A 8 38.40 1.72 -4.24
N GLY A 9 37.14 1.83 -3.85
CA GLY A 9 36.54 3.06 -3.32
C GLY A 9 36.01 4.06 -4.38
N ALA A 10 36.06 3.73 -5.67
CA ALA A 10 35.41 4.55 -6.70
C ALA A 10 33.89 4.34 -6.72
N GLY A 11 33.16 5.46 -6.80
CA GLY A 11 31.69 5.48 -6.85
C GLY A 11 31.10 6.32 -5.73
N ARG A 12 29.77 6.49 -5.75
CA ARG A 12 29.07 7.22 -4.70
C ARG A 12 28.98 6.35 -3.43
N PRO A 13 29.38 6.85 -2.25
CA PRO A 13 29.27 6.09 -1.01
C PRO A 13 27.82 5.65 -0.76
N ARG A 14 27.63 4.37 -0.42
CA ARG A 14 26.30 3.80 -0.13
C ARG A 14 25.61 4.60 0.98
N GLY A 15 24.39 5.06 0.71
CA GLY A 15 23.52 5.73 1.68
C GLY A 15 23.84 7.19 2.00
N ALA A 16 24.90 7.79 1.44
CA ALA A 16 25.26 9.18 1.77
C ALA A 16 24.18 10.21 1.35
N ALA A 17 23.48 9.95 0.25
CA ALA A 17 22.30 10.72 -0.15
C ALA A 17 21.15 10.55 0.84
N THR A 18 20.87 9.29 1.18
CA THR A 18 19.75 8.86 2.01
C THR A 18 19.86 9.38 3.44
N LYS A 19 21.09 9.43 4.00
CA LYS A 19 21.34 10.00 5.32
C LYS A 19 20.99 11.49 5.38
N ARG A 20 21.52 12.28 4.44
CA ARG A 20 21.22 13.73 4.37
C ARG A 20 19.73 14.01 4.16
N THR A 21 19.08 13.27 3.26
CA THR A 21 17.63 13.44 3.02
C THR A 21 16.81 13.09 4.26
N ARG A 22 17.21 12.04 5.00
CA ARG A 22 16.56 11.67 6.26
C ARG A 22 16.77 12.71 7.35
N GLU A 23 18.00 13.20 7.54
CA GLU A 23 18.30 14.27 8.51
C GLU A 23 17.48 15.54 8.24
N ILE A 24 17.30 15.92 6.97
CA ILE A 24 16.47 17.07 6.59
C ILE A 24 14.99 16.80 6.92
N ALA A 25 14.49 15.59 6.61
CA ALA A 25 13.11 15.22 6.92
C ALA A 25 12.87 15.23 8.43
N ASP A 26 13.76 14.62 9.22
CA ASP A 26 13.67 14.55 10.68
C ASP A 26 13.70 15.96 11.30
N LYS A 27 14.56 16.84 10.78
CA LYS A 27 14.62 18.25 11.20
C LYS A 27 13.35 19.02 10.82
N ALA A 28 12.83 18.85 9.61
CA ALA A 28 11.58 19.49 9.21
C ALA A 28 10.40 19.00 10.06
N SER A 29 10.39 17.73 10.44
CA SER A 29 9.40 17.14 11.35
C SER A 29 9.51 17.71 12.77
N SER A 30 10.72 17.94 13.29
CA SER A 30 10.88 18.56 14.62
C SER A 30 10.54 20.04 14.63
N GLU A 31 10.74 20.75 13.52
CA GLU A 31 10.38 22.15 13.34
C GLU A 31 8.90 22.36 12.98
N GLY A 32 8.15 21.28 12.71
CA GLY A 32 6.74 21.35 12.31
C GLY A 32 6.50 21.93 10.91
N LEU A 33 7.55 22.00 10.09
CA LEU A 33 7.53 22.54 8.72
C LEU A 33 7.69 21.42 7.70
N THR A 34 6.91 20.34 7.81
CA THR A 34 6.91 19.31 6.78
C THR A 34 6.05 19.74 5.58
N PRO A 35 6.25 19.11 4.40
CA PRO A 35 5.39 19.36 3.24
C PRO A 35 3.89 19.21 3.56
N LEU A 36 3.53 18.28 4.45
CA LEU A 36 2.13 18.08 4.83
C LEU A 36 1.57 19.28 5.61
N GLU A 37 2.30 19.80 6.61
CA GLU A 37 1.87 21.00 7.34
C GLU A 37 1.74 22.22 6.43
N VAL A 38 2.63 22.38 5.46
CA VAL A 38 2.53 23.46 4.46
C VAL A 38 1.25 23.32 3.64
N MET A 39 0.97 22.12 3.12
CA MET A 39 -0.26 21.84 2.38
C MET A 39 -1.51 22.12 3.25
N LEU A 40 -1.54 21.64 4.49
CA LEU A 40 -2.68 21.84 5.39
C LEU A 40 -2.88 23.32 5.75
N THR A 41 -1.80 24.08 5.95
CA THR A 41 -1.87 25.50 6.27
C THR A 41 -2.39 26.30 5.09
N ALA A 42 -1.84 26.07 3.90
CA ALA A 42 -2.29 26.74 2.67
C ALA A 42 -3.77 26.39 2.37
N MET A 43 -4.14 25.11 2.45
CA MET A 43 -5.52 24.65 2.28
C MET A 43 -6.49 25.39 3.21
N ARG A 44 -6.14 25.51 4.50
CA ARG A 44 -6.96 26.21 5.50
C ARG A 44 -7.08 27.70 5.19
N GLU A 45 -6.01 28.33 4.70
CA GLU A 45 -6.01 29.76 4.39
C GLU A 45 -6.90 30.08 3.17
N HIS A 46 -6.82 29.28 2.10
CA HIS A 46 -7.74 29.40 0.96
C HIS A 46 -9.19 29.13 1.36
N ALA A 47 -9.44 28.13 2.22
CA ALA A 47 -10.78 27.86 2.73
C ALA A 47 -11.36 29.05 3.54
N LYS A 48 -10.55 29.72 4.37
CA LYS A 48 -10.97 30.95 5.08
C LYS A 48 -11.35 32.08 4.11
N GLN A 49 -10.61 32.19 3.00
CA GLN A 49 -10.88 33.17 1.94
C GLN A 49 -12.05 32.78 1.04
N LYS A 50 -12.68 31.61 1.28
CA LYS A 50 -13.75 31.01 0.44
C LYS A 50 -13.31 30.70 -1.00
N ASP A 51 -12.00 30.56 -1.20
CA ASP A 51 -11.40 30.10 -2.46
C ASP A 51 -11.37 28.57 -2.44
N TRP A 52 -12.54 27.97 -2.67
CA TRP A 52 -12.73 26.54 -2.53
C TRP A 52 -12.01 25.72 -3.61
N ASP A 53 -11.83 26.27 -4.81
CA ASP A 53 -11.13 25.58 -5.90
C ASP A 53 -9.65 25.38 -5.56
N ALA A 54 -8.98 26.43 -5.07
CA ALA A 54 -7.60 26.32 -4.60
C ALA A 54 -7.50 25.39 -3.38
N ALA A 55 -8.40 25.52 -2.41
CA ALA A 55 -8.41 24.64 -1.24
C ALA A 55 -8.61 23.15 -1.62
N ALA A 56 -9.52 22.86 -2.56
CA ALA A 56 -9.78 21.50 -3.03
C ALA A 56 -8.58 20.90 -3.78
N SER A 57 -7.87 21.72 -4.56
CA SER A 57 -6.66 21.28 -5.26
C SER A 57 -5.58 20.80 -4.28
N ILE A 58 -5.35 21.55 -3.20
CA ILE A 58 -4.38 21.20 -2.16
C ILE A 58 -4.87 20.01 -1.33
N ALA A 59 -6.17 19.94 -1.05
CA ALA A 59 -6.77 18.81 -0.34
C ALA A 59 -6.54 17.47 -1.08
N LYS A 60 -6.65 17.49 -2.41
CA LYS A 60 -6.36 16.31 -3.25
C LYS A 60 -4.92 15.83 -3.11
N ASP A 61 -3.96 16.77 -3.06
CA ASP A 61 -2.54 16.44 -2.93
C ASP A 61 -2.18 15.95 -1.52
N ALA A 62 -2.87 16.45 -0.49
CA ALA A 62 -2.70 16.01 0.89
C ALA A 62 -3.39 14.67 1.21
N ALA A 63 -4.47 14.32 0.49
CA ALA A 63 -5.28 13.14 0.76
C ALA A 63 -4.51 11.81 0.89
N PRO A 64 -3.48 11.49 0.07
CA PRO A 64 -2.73 10.23 0.19
C PRO A 64 -1.99 10.06 1.52
N TYR A 65 -1.71 11.15 2.22
CA TYR A 65 -0.98 11.14 3.50
C TYR A 65 -1.92 11.14 4.71
N MET A 66 -3.19 11.50 4.50
CA MET A 66 -4.21 11.58 5.57
C MET A 66 -5.19 10.41 5.53
N HIS A 67 -5.42 9.83 4.34
CA HIS A 67 -6.38 8.77 4.11
C HIS A 67 -5.67 7.55 3.56
N ALA A 68 -5.85 6.41 4.22
CA ALA A 68 -5.35 5.14 3.73
C ALA A 68 -5.94 4.89 2.33
N LYS A 69 -5.06 4.75 1.33
CA LYS A 69 -5.49 4.33 0.00
C LYS A 69 -5.73 2.83 0.03
N LEU A 70 -6.88 2.37 -0.49
CA LEU A 70 -7.10 0.95 -0.72
C LEU A 70 -5.93 0.38 -1.52
N ALA A 71 -5.27 -0.63 -0.95
CA ALA A 71 -4.20 -1.33 -1.63
C ALA A 71 -4.80 -2.03 -2.86
N SER A 72 -4.29 -1.72 -4.06
CA SER A 72 -4.65 -2.50 -5.25
C SER A 72 -3.85 -3.81 -5.24
N VAL A 73 -4.24 -4.75 -4.38
CA VAL A 73 -3.62 -6.08 -4.37
C VAL A 73 -4.16 -6.85 -5.57
N GLN A 74 -3.34 -7.01 -6.59
CA GLN A 74 -3.62 -7.90 -7.72
C GLN A 74 -3.19 -9.31 -7.34
N HIS A 75 -4.15 -10.18 -7.01
CA HIS A 75 -3.89 -11.61 -6.82
C HIS A 75 -3.72 -12.25 -8.19
N SER A 76 -2.48 -12.55 -8.56
CA SER A 76 -2.16 -13.28 -9.78
C SER A 76 -1.17 -14.40 -9.48
N GLY A 77 -1.27 -15.48 -10.26
CA GLY A 77 -0.30 -16.57 -10.23
C GLY A 77 1.06 -16.13 -10.79
N PRO A 78 2.05 -17.03 -10.79
CA PRO A 78 3.38 -16.75 -11.32
C PRO A 78 3.32 -16.11 -12.71
N LYS A 79 4.05 -15.01 -12.91
CA LYS A 79 4.07 -14.21 -14.16
C LYS A 79 2.74 -13.57 -14.54
N GLY A 80 1.85 -13.29 -13.58
CA GLY A 80 0.56 -12.67 -13.86
C GLY A 80 -0.48 -13.65 -14.42
N GLY A 81 -0.20 -14.95 -14.35
CA GLY A 81 -1.11 -15.99 -14.82
C GLY A 81 -2.28 -16.25 -13.87
N PRO A 82 -3.18 -17.17 -14.23
CA PRO A 82 -4.24 -17.63 -13.33
C PRO A 82 -3.67 -18.14 -12.00
N ILE A 83 -4.43 -17.97 -10.92
CA ILE A 83 -4.11 -18.62 -9.64
C ILE A 83 -4.12 -20.13 -9.89
N GLN A 84 -3.02 -20.80 -9.56
CA GLN A 84 -2.93 -22.24 -9.73
C GLN A 84 -3.78 -22.92 -8.65
N THR A 85 -4.70 -23.77 -9.08
CA THR A 85 -5.47 -24.64 -8.20
C THR A 85 -5.01 -26.08 -8.41
N VAL A 86 -5.07 -26.88 -7.35
CA VAL A 86 -4.80 -28.31 -7.40
C VAL A 86 -6.09 -29.03 -7.05
N ASP A 87 -6.50 -29.98 -7.88
CA ASP A 87 -7.68 -30.81 -7.63
C ASP A 87 -7.33 -31.92 -6.62
N LEU A 88 -8.07 -31.96 -5.51
CA LEU A 88 -7.87 -32.90 -4.41
C LEU A 88 -9.00 -33.94 -4.29
N THR A 89 -9.91 -34.01 -5.27
CA THR A 89 -11.11 -34.88 -5.23
C THR A 89 -10.82 -36.37 -5.08
N ASN A 90 -9.62 -36.84 -5.44
CA ASN A 90 -9.25 -38.25 -5.40
C ASN A 90 -8.23 -38.60 -4.28
N VAL A 91 -8.02 -37.71 -3.32
CA VAL A 91 -7.12 -37.91 -2.18
C VAL A 91 -7.86 -38.67 -1.07
N SER A 92 -7.17 -39.57 -0.35
CA SER A 92 -7.78 -40.30 0.77
C SER A 92 -7.89 -39.42 2.02
N ASP A 93 -8.82 -39.75 2.92
CA ASP A 93 -9.06 -39.00 4.16
C ASP A 93 -7.78 -38.89 5.02
N ASP A 94 -6.99 -39.97 5.10
CA ASP A 94 -5.71 -39.97 5.83
C ASP A 94 -4.69 -38.98 5.25
N GLN A 95 -4.64 -38.87 3.91
CA GLN A 95 -3.75 -37.92 3.22
C GLN A 95 -4.24 -36.48 3.38
N LEU A 96 -5.56 -36.28 3.44
CA LEU A 96 -6.16 -34.98 3.69
C LEU A 96 -5.86 -34.50 5.11
N ALA A 97 -6.00 -35.38 6.11
CA ALA A 97 -5.67 -35.09 7.50
C ALA A 97 -4.18 -34.73 7.69
N ALA A 98 -3.28 -35.42 6.97
CA ALA A 98 -1.85 -35.09 6.97
C ALA A 98 -1.57 -33.70 6.38
N LEU A 99 -2.30 -33.30 5.32
CA LEU A 99 -2.17 -31.98 4.72
C LEU A 99 -2.68 -30.88 5.66
N GLU A 100 -3.82 -31.09 6.31
CA GLU A 100 -4.41 -30.17 7.28
C GLU A 100 -3.48 -29.95 8.49
N ALA A 101 -2.81 -30.99 8.98
CA ALA A 101 -1.85 -30.84 10.07
C ALA A 101 -0.66 -29.94 9.69
N ILE A 102 -0.24 -29.93 8.42
CA ILE A 102 0.90 -29.15 7.93
C ILE A 102 0.49 -27.71 7.60
N PHE A 103 -0.66 -27.53 6.92
CA PHE A 103 -1.08 -26.24 6.35
C PHE A 103 -2.24 -25.56 7.09
N GLY A 104 -2.89 -26.24 8.03
CA GLY A 104 -4.00 -25.70 8.83
C GLY A 104 -3.67 -24.36 9.50
N PRO A 105 -2.49 -24.19 10.14
CA PRO A 105 -2.09 -22.91 10.72
C PRO A 105 -1.90 -21.77 9.71
N LEU A 106 -1.71 -22.08 8.41
CA LEU A 106 -1.57 -21.09 7.34
C LEU A 106 -2.92 -20.67 6.72
N ALA A 107 -3.97 -21.47 6.90
CA ALA A 107 -5.28 -21.23 6.28
C ALA A 107 -6.18 -20.27 7.08
N GLY A 108 -5.83 -19.95 8.34
CA GLY A 108 -6.69 -19.23 9.29
C GLY A 108 -6.35 -17.74 9.49
N SER A 109 -6.25 -16.94 8.41
CA SER A 109 -6.16 -15.48 8.54
C SER A 109 -6.90 -14.72 7.44
N GLY A 110 -8.07 -15.22 7.03
CA GLY A 110 -9.08 -14.42 6.33
C GLY A 110 -10.08 -13.95 7.38
N ASP A 111 -10.09 -12.65 7.68
CA ASP A 111 -11.26 -12.01 8.31
C ASP A 111 -12.41 -12.13 7.31
N ASP A 112 -13.20 -13.19 7.44
CA ASP A 112 -14.45 -13.34 6.72
C ASP A 112 -15.46 -12.37 7.36
N ASP A 113 -15.49 -11.14 6.86
CA ASP A 113 -16.50 -10.12 7.17
C ASP A 113 -17.87 -10.62 6.69
N ALA A 114 -18.52 -11.39 7.54
CA ALA A 114 -19.85 -11.92 7.34
C ALA A 114 -20.89 -10.82 7.56
N GLY A 115 -21.58 -10.40 6.49
CA GLY A 115 -22.93 -9.85 6.62
C GLY A 115 -23.37 -8.87 5.54
N ASP A 116 -23.94 -9.37 4.44
CA ASP A 116 -25.07 -8.68 3.79
C ASP A 116 -26.08 -9.71 3.24
N PRO A 117 -27.21 -9.96 3.94
CA PRO A 117 -28.27 -10.80 3.42
C PRO A 117 -29.11 -9.98 2.43
N GLY A 118 -28.88 -10.19 1.13
CA GLY A 118 -29.64 -9.56 0.05
C GLY A 118 -31.14 -9.82 0.14
N GLY A 119 -31.91 -8.73 0.13
CA GLY A 119 -33.37 -8.76 0.14
C GLY A 119 -33.98 -9.20 -1.20
N GLU A 120 -34.82 -10.23 -1.16
CA GLU A 120 -35.66 -10.67 -2.27
C GLU A 120 -36.77 -9.63 -2.58
N GLY A 121 -36.67 -8.97 -3.73
CA GLY A 121 -37.78 -8.21 -4.33
C GLY A 121 -38.56 -9.09 -5.31
N LYS A 122 -39.70 -9.64 -4.88
CA LYS A 122 -40.62 -10.43 -5.71
C LYS A 122 -41.28 -9.57 -6.79
N GLU A 123 -41.43 -10.14 -7.98
CA GLU A 123 -42.30 -9.66 -9.05
C GLU A 123 -43.75 -9.50 -8.56
N SER A 124 -44.40 -8.40 -8.92
CA SER A 124 -45.85 -8.34 -9.02
C SER A 124 -46.32 -7.23 -9.96
N ARG A 125 -46.87 -7.69 -11.09
CA ARG A 125 -47.98 -7.16 -11.90
C ARG A 125 -47.73 -6.03 -12.92
#